data_AF-A0AAW0CR05-F1
#
_entry.id   AF-A0AAW0CR05-F1
#
_cell.length_a   1.000
_cell.length_b   1.000
_cell.length_c   1.000
_cell.angle_alpha   90.00
_cell.angle_beta   90.00
_cell.angle_gamma   90.00
#
_symmetry.space_group_name_H-M   'P 1'
#
loop_
_entity.id
_entity.type
_entity.pdbx_description
1 polymer ?
#
loop_
_entity_poly.entity_id
_entity_poly.type
_entity_poly.pdbx_seq_one_letter_code
_entity_poly.pdbx_strand_id
1 'polypeptide(L)'
;MSSKPRVKPTSVPQVLQLSTPDGIREYQTRYIAAKRTHEVDCDLCGMSVTAGTAGNSDYRLGLHRTSCLLAQAKEQSKQARLAARQQAQAPLIPSAPQEESSDTGLETPGATTPRPSSPIEKQSLSCYLDELEDKKGCPGIGVKWTTGSVWGDYPYILHENPDIGWEPISFDSQTNTIYFRSDRCKGSSQGNSTKACQPCKQLPSSVTFANVQERAKEVKSHTNLRYLTSRQKDALIAKLLRQVEIMRTQLNNTKKSNKRNNTQISDFKRIIALIASEEVAGLRRILEQALARGSSPRKVLVILERTLRKLYRVRGGFNERELDISFLVKAIGGPKLLYALQKALGLTSVSTIRRRHRVPKLLPSLATPTSEEVHANIQAFFCPDIKPPPKFPNCSELPGNVMMFDGVALEGRPRYCPDRDAILGLCREHSSRMGPIDWKVSSVIQGQ
;
A
#
# COMPACT_ATOMS: atom_id res chain seq x y z
N MET A 1 12.79 14.04 34.35
CA MET A 1 11.66 14.29 33.42
C MET A 1 10.99 15.58 33.88
N SER A 2 11.05 16.65 33.09
CA SER A 2 10.48 17.95 33.47
C SER A 2 9.01 17.98 33.02
N SER A 3 8.09 18.03 33.99
CA SER A 3 6.66 18.16 33.74
C SER A 3 6.39 19.53 33.11
N LYS A 4 5.88 19.55 31.87
CA LYS A 4 5.47 20.80 31.25
C LYS A 4 4.38 21.45 32.11
N PRO A 5 4.45 22.77 32.37
CA PRO A 5 3.43 23.47 33.15
C PRO A 5 2.06 23.27 32.47
N ARG A 6 1.07 22.81 33.25
CA ARG A 6 -0.32 22.72 32.80
C ARG A 6 -0.84 24.14 32.59
N VAL A 7 -1.03 24.53 31.33
CA VAL A 7 -1.70 25.78 30.96
C VAL A 7 -3.15 25.70 31.46
N LYS A 8 -3.58 26.67 32.28
CA LYS A 8 -4.96 26.74 32.77
C LYS A 8 -5.90 27.06 31.59
N PRO A 9 -7.02 26.35 31.43
CA PRO A 9 -7.96 26.63 30.33
C PRO A 9 -8.57 28.02 30.52
N THR A 10 -8.44 28.86 29.50
CA THR A 10 -9.07 30.18 29.42
C THR A 10 -10.46 30.04 28.81
N SER A 11 -11.48 30.58 29.50
CA SER A 11 -12.87 30.63 29.02
C SER A 11 -13.12 31.72 27.97
N VAL A 12 -12.12 32.58 27.73
CA VAL A 12 -12.20 33.69 26.78
C VAL A 12 -12.10 33.14 25.35
N PRO A 13 -12.98 33.59 24.42
CA PRO A 13 -12.84 33.30 22.99
C PRO A 13 -11.44 33.64 22.49
N GLN A 14 -10.86 32.79 21.65
CA GLN A 14 -9.56 33.01 21.04
C GLN A 14 -9.71 33.14 19.53
N VAL A 15 -8.80 33.90 18.91
CA VAL A 15 -8.70 34.03 17.46
C VAL A 15 -7.68 33.02 16.96
N LEU A 16 -8.15 32.06 16.14
CA LEU A 16 -7.31 31.06 15.49
C LEU A 16 -6.92 31.56 14.10
N GLN A 17 -5.62 31.64 13.81
CA GLN A 17 -5.12 32.03 12.49
C GLN A 17 -4.70 30.81 11.69
N LEU A 18 -5.44 30.50 10.62
CA LEU A 18 -5.12 29.38 9.73
C LEU A 18 -4.56 29.90 8.40
N SER A 19 -3.34 29.47 8.05
CA SER A 19 -2.78 29.72 6.73
C SER A 19 -3.46 28.83 5.68
N THR A 20 -4.20 29.46 4.76
CA THR A 20 -4.85 28.81 3.61
C THR A 20 -4.17 29.24 2.30
N PRO A 21 -4.41 28.54 1.17
CA PRO A 21 -3.89 28.96 -0.14
C PRO A 21 -4.31 30.39 -0.53
N ASP A 22 -5.45 30.87 -0.04
CA ASP A 22 -6.00 32.21 -0.33
C ASP A 22 -5.52 33.29 0.66
N GLY A 23 -4.60 32.95 1.57
CA GLY A 23 -4.12 33.84 2.63
C GLY A 23 -4.42 33.32 4.04
N ILE A 24 -4.11 34.14 5.05
CA ILE A 24 -4.38 33.83 6.46
C ILE A 24 -5.83 34.18 6.75
N ARG A 25 -6.61 33.21 7.24
CA ARG A 25 -7.99 33.41 7.70
C ARG A 25 -8.06 33.34 9.22
N GLU A 26 -8.85 34.21 9.81
CA GLU A 26 -9.09 34.27 11.25
C GLU A 26 -10.42 33.61 11.60
N TYR A 27 -10.41 32.72 12.59
CA TYR A 27 -11.60 32.02 13.08
C TYR A 27 -11.80 32.32 14.56
N GLN A 28 -13.01 32.71 14.95
CA GLN A 28 -13.35 32.88 16.37
C GLN A 28 -13.71 31.53 17.00
N THR A 29 -13.06 31.19 18.11
CA THR A 29 -13.37 29.97 18.86
C THR A 29 -14.48 30.22 19.89
N ARG A 30 -15.34 29.22 20.11
CA ARG A 30 -16.32 29.19 21.20
C ARG A 30 -15.88 28.17 22.25
N TYR A 31 -15.73 28.61 23.50
CA TYR A 31 -15.40 27.71 24.59
C TYR A 31 -16.66 26.97 25.08
N ILE A 32 -16.63 25.64 25.07
CA ILE A 32 -17.71 24.80 25.60
C ILE A 32 -17.32 24.32 27.00
N ALA A 33 -17.91 24.95 28.02
CA ALA A 33 -17.61 24.68 29.43
C ALA A 33 -17.79 23.20 29.82
N ALA A 34 -18.83 22.55 29.31
CA ALA A 34 -19.13 21.14 29.60
C ALA A 34 -18.01 20.19 29.13
N LYS A 35 -17.38 20.48 27.98
CA LYS A 35 -16.31 19.65 27.40
C LYS A 35 -14.91 20.14 27.77
N ARG A 36 -14.80 21.35 28.33
CA ARG A 36 -13.54 22.08 28.56
C ARG A 36 -12.69 22.22 27.29
N THR A 37 -13.33 22.43 26.15
CA THR A 37 -12.65 22.56 24.84
C THR A 37 -13.18 23.75 24.08
N HIS A 38 -12.33 24.31 23.23
CA HIS A 38 -12.72 25.27 22.20
C HIS A 38 -13.26 24.53 20.98
N GLU A 39 -14.33 25.05 20.39
CA GLU A 39 -14.88 24.61 19.10
C GLU A 39 -14.85 25.78 18.11
N VAL A 40 -14.62 25.48 16.82
CA VAL A 40 -14.62 26.43 15.70
C VAL A 40 -15.51 25.89 14.60
N ASP A 41 -16.38 26.72 14.05
CA ASP A 41 -17.24 26.36 12.92
C ASP A 41 -16.46 26.43 11.60
N CYS A 42 -16.56 25.37 10.78
CA CYS A 42 -15.89 25.31 9.48
C CYS A 42 -16.57 26.23 8.46
N ASP A 43 -15.79 27.06 7.77
CA ASP A 43 -16.27 28.00 6.73
C ASP A 43 -16.87 27.31 5.49
N LEU A 44 -16.57 26.02 5.30
CA LEU A 44 -16.98 25.27 4.11
C LEU A 44 -18.26 24.44 4.31
N CYS A 45 -18.48 23.91 5.51
CA CYS A 45 -19.64 23.03 5.79
C CYS A 45 -20.47 23.43 7.01
N GLY A 46 -20.06 24.44 7.78
CA GLY A 46 -20.74 24.88 9.00
C GLY A 46 -20.63 23.91 10.18
N MET A 47 -19.94 22.77 10.06
CA MET A 47 -19.77 21.85 11.19
C MET A 47 -18.75 22.38 12.19
N SER A 48 -19.06 22.25 13.49
CA SER A 48 -18.18 22.62 14.59
C SER A 48 -17.05 21.60 14.80
N VAL A 49 -15.80 22.06 14.83
CA VAL A 49 -14.58 21.27 14.98
C VAL A 49 -13.88 21.62 16.30
N THR A 50 -13.52 20.61 17.09
CA THR A 50 -12.85 20.82 18.38
C THR A 50 -11.38 21.25 18.21
N ALA A 51 -11.06 22.49 18.64
CA ALA A 51 -9.73 23.12 18.60
C ALA A 51 -8.84 22.83 19.84
N GLY A 52 -9.26 21.88 20.70
CA GLY A 52 -8.53 21.49 21.90
C GLY A 52 -8.77 22.40 23.11
N THR A 53 -8.07 22.14 24.22
CA THR A 53 -8.28 22.85 25.50
C THR A 53 -7.70 24.27 25.51
N ALA A 54 -6.68 24.52 24.70
CA ALA A 54 -5.94 25.77 24.65
C ALA A 54 -6.24 26.63 23.41
N GLY A 55 -7.28 26.30 22.63
CA GLY A 55 -7.69 27.04 21.43
C GLY A 55 -6.78 26.88 20.21
N ASN A 56 -5.48 26.58 20.37
CA ASN A 56 -4.48 26.64 19.30
C ASN A 56 -4.30 25.36 18.45
N SER A 57 -5.35 24.61 18.11
CA SER A 57 -5.19 23.42 17.25
C SER A 57 -5.47 23.70 15.76
N ASP A 58 -4.63 24.51 15.14
CA ASP A 58 -4.63 24.76 13.68
C ASP A 58 -4.69 23.45 12.88
N TYR A 59 -4.03 22.41 13.40
CA TYR A 59 -3.97 21.10 12.77
C TYR A 59 -5.35 20.43 12.59
N ARG A 60 -6.24 20.50 13.59
CA ARG A 60 -7.54 19.78 13.51
C ARG A 60 -8.49 20.48 12.54
N LEU A 61 -8.56 21.82 12.60
CA LEU A 61 -9.35 22.59 11.66
C LEU A 61 -8.79 22.47 10.23
N GLY A 62 -7.47 22.55 10.06
CA GLY A 62 -6.83 22.36 8.75
C GLY A 62 -7.08 20.97 8.14
N LEU A 63 -7.00 19.90 8.95
CA LEU A 63 -7.30 18.53 8.51
C LEU A 63 -8.77 18.36 8.13
N HIS A 64 -9.68 18.93 8.93
CA HIS A 64 -11.10 18.93 8.65
C HIS A 64 -11.41 19.69 7.35
N ARG A 65 -10.88 20.91 7.19
CA ARG A 65 -11.07 21.75 6.00
C ARG A 65 -10.58 21.05 4.72
N THR A 66 -9.45 20.35 4.80
CA THR A 66 -8.93 19.52 3.68
C THR A 66 -9.91 18.40 3.31
N SER A 67 -10.45 17.70 4.31
CA SER A 67 -11.48 16.67 4.09
C SER A 67 -12.77 17.25 3.51
N CYS A 68 -13.16 18.45 3.95
CA CYS A 68 -14.35 19.16 3.50
C CYS A 68 -14.24 19.57 2.02
N LEU A 69 -13.10 20.12 1.60
CA LEU A 69 -12.83 20.44 0.18
C LEU A 69 -12.92 19.19 -0.71
N LEU A 70 -12.36 18.07 -0.27
CA LEU A 70 -12.46 16.80 -1.00
C LEU A 70 -13.90 16.31 -1.11
N ALA A 71 -14.70 16.48 -0.06
CA ALA A 71 -16.12 16.12 -0.07
C ALA A 71 -16.92 17.01 -1.03
N GLN A 72 -16.69 18.34 -1.02
CA GLN A 72 -17.32 19.27 -1.96
C GLN A 72 -16.95 18.95 -3.42
N ALA A 73 -15.68 18.70 -3.72
CA ALA A 73 -15.23 18.34 -5.07
C ALA A 73 -15.87 17.02 -5.57
N LYS A 74 -16.07 16.05 -4.66
CA LYS A 74 -16.75 14.79 -4.97
C LYS A 74 -18.24 15.02 -5.26
N GLU A 75 -18.92 15.87 -4.49
CA GLU A 75 -20.33 16.19 -4.73
C GLU A 75 -20.51 17.00 -6.02
N GLN A 76 -19.65 17.98 -6.30
CA GLN A 76 -19.63 18.69 -7.58
C GLN A 76 -19.43 17.73 -8.76
N SER A 77 -18.50 16.78 -8.64
CA SER A 77 -18.29 15.75 -9.67
C SER A 77 -19.53 14.86 -9.87
N LYS A 78 -20.25 14.55 -8.78
CA LYS A 78 -21.50 13.78 -8.84
C LYS A 78 -22.62 14.58 -9.50
N GLN A 79 -22.76 15.85 -9.16
CA GLN A 79 -23.72 16.78 -9.78
C GLN A 79 -23.43 16.96 -11.27
N ALA A 80 -22.16 17.15 -11.66
CA ALA A 80 -21.75 17.24 -13.06
C ALA A 80 -22.12 15.98 -13.86
N ARG A 81 -21.95 14.79 -13.26
CA ARG A 81 -22.39 13.52 -13.89
C ARG A 81 -23.89 13.41 -14.02
N LEU A 82 -24.66 13.88 -13.03
CA LEU A 82 -26.12 13.89 -13.09
C LEU A 82 -26.61 14.88 -14.16
N ALA A 83 -26.02 16.07 -14.24
CA ALA A 83 -26.32 17.06 -15.26
C ALA A 83 -25.99 16.54 -16.67
N ALA A 84 -24.83 15.92 -16.87
CA ALA A 84 -24.47 15.30 -18.14
C ALA A 84 -25.45 14.18 -18.54
N ARG A 85 -25.93 13.40 -17.57
CA ARG A 85 -26.95 12.36 -17.80
C ARG A 85 -28.30 12.96 -18.17
N GLN A 86 -28.71 14.06 -17.53
CA GLN A 86 -29.96 14.77 -17.87
C GLN A 86 -29.89 15.38 -19.27
N GLN A 87 -28.75 15.96 -19.67
CA GLN A 87 -28.53 16.46 -21.03
C GLN A 87 -28.58 15.33 -22.07
N ALA A 88 -28.00 14.17 -21.77
CA ALA A 88 -28.05 13.00 -22.66
C ALA A 88 -29.44 12.36 -22.79
N GLN A 89 -30.37 12.67 -21.87
CA GLN A 89 -31.76 12.19 -21.89
C GLN A 89 -32.74 13.20 -22.46
N ALA A 90 -32.29 14.39 -22.88
CA ALA A 90 -33.15 15.33 -23.58
C ALA A 90 -33.65 14.68 -24.89
N PRO A 91 -34.97 14.64 -25.14
CA PRO A 91 -35.51 14.08 -26.37
C PRO A 91 -34.92 14.86 -27.54
N LEU A 92 -34.31 14.14 -28.48
CA LEU A 92 -33.87 14.68 -29.75
C LEU A 92 -35.10 15.26 -30.44
N ILE A 93 -35.26 16.59 -30.36
CA ILE A 93 -36.18 17.31 -31.23
C ILE A 93 -35.68 17.02 -32.64
N PRO A 94 -36.50 16.45 -33.53
CA PRO A 94 -36.09 16.17 -34.90
C PRO A 94 -35.81 17.50 -35.57
N SER A 95 -34.51 17.82 -35.70
CA SER A 95 -34.05 18.93 -36.51
C SER A 95 -34.53 18.71 -37.94
N ALA A 96 -35.19 19.72 -38.49
CA ALA A 96 -35.66 19.75 -39.87
C ALA A 96 -34.51 19.46 -40.85
N PRO A 97 -34.80 18.91 -42.05
CA PRO A 97 -33.78 18.56 -43.02
C PRO A 97 -33.09 19.83 -43.51
N GLN A 98 -31.79 19.95 -43.28
CA GLN A 98 -30.95 20.90 -44.00
C GLN A 98 -30.27 20.18 -45.15
N GLU A 99 -30.44 20.77 -46.33
CA GLU A 99 -29.91 20.31 -47.61
C GLU A 99 -28.37 20.26 -47.64
N GLU A 100 -27.91 19.32 -48.46
CA GLU A 100 -26.55 18.93 -48.74
C GLU A 100 -25.68 20.08 -49.29
N SER A 101 -24.38 20.08 -48.93
CA SER A 101 -23.33 20.40 -49.90
C SER A 101 -22.00 19.73 -49.54
N SER A 102 -21.65 18.76 -50.38
CA SER A 102 -20.35 18.53 -51.01
C SER A 102 -19.04 18.53 -50.19
N ASP A 103 -18.42 17.35 -50.23
CA ASP A 103 -17.07 17.15 -50.79
C ASP A 103 -15.85 17.40 -49.89
N THR A 104 -15.22 16.32 -49.43
CA THR A 104 -13.89 15.88 -49.91
C THR A 104 -13.42 14.67 -49.10
N GLY A 105 -13.03 13.63 -49.83
CA GLY A 105 -12.62 12.34 -49.28
C GLY A 105 -11.24 12.33 -48.63
N LEU A 106 -11.03 11.36 -47.76
CA LEU A 106 -9.74 10.69 -47.61
C LEU A 106 -9.97 9.25 -47.15
N GLU A 107 -9.53 8.34 -48.01
CA GLU A 107 -9.71 6.90 -47.92
C GLU A 107 -8.87 6.27 -46.79
N THR A 108 -9.46 5.30 -46.08
CA THR A 108 -8.69 4.23 -45.42
C THR A 108 -9.37 2.88 -45.68
N PRO A 109 -8.60 1.78 -45.85
CA PRO A 109 -9.10 0.55 -46.48
C PRO A 109 -9.87 -0.31 -45.46
N GLY A 110 -11.11 -0.62 -45.81
CA GLY A 110 -12.00 -1.51 -45.06
C GLY A 110 -11.58 -2.97 -45.18
N ALA A 111 -11.49 -3.64 -44.04
CA ALA A 111 -11.58 -5.10 -43.96
C ALA A 111 -13.06 -5.49 -44.11
N THR A 112 -13.46 -5.75 -45.36
CA THR A 112 -14.78 -6.23 -45.74
C THR A 112 -14.95 -7.68 -45.27
N THR A 113 -15.67 -7.88 -44.18
CA THR A 113 -16.23 -9.20 -43.87
C THR A 113 -17.39 -9.47 -44.84
N PRO A 114 -17.37 -10.57 -45.61
CA PRO A 114 -18.48 -10.91 -46.48
C PRO A 114 -19.67 -11.32 -45.63
N ARG A 115 -20.73 -10.53 -45.72
CA ARG A 115 -22.06 -10.81 -45.19
C ARG A 115 -22.72 -11.82 -46.14
N PRO A 116 -22.99 -13.08 -45.75
CA PRO A 116 -23.71 -14.00 -46.60
C PRO A 116 -25.20 -13.61 -46.58
N SER A 117 -25.61 -12.80 -47.55
CA SER A 117 -27.02 -12.64 -47.91
C SER A 117 -27.36 -13.68 -48.96
N SER A 118 -27.67 -14.89 -48.51
CA SER A 118 -28.46 -15.83 -49.32
C SER A 118 -29.95 -15.53 -49.08
N PRO A 119 -30.76 -15.38 -50.14
CA PRO A 119 -32.20 -15.41 -49.99
C PRO A 119 -32.56 -16.83 -49.54
N ILE A 120 -33.10 -16.97 -48.33
CA ILE A 120 -33.78 -18.20 -47.93
C ILE A 120 -35.06 -18.24 -48.79
N GLU A 121 -34.92 -18.89 -49.94
CA GLU A 121 -36.00 -19.32 -50.79
C GLU A 121 -36.93 -20.18 -49.91
N LYS A 122 -38.10 -19.62 -49.59
CA LYS A 122 -39.18 -20.34 -48.91
C LYS A 122 -39.72 -21.40 -49.85
N GLN A 123 -38.97 -22.50 -50.01
CA GLN A 123 -39.49 -23.69 -50.66
C GLN A 123 -40.65 -24.20 -49.81
N SER A 124 -41.80 -24.21 -50.44
CA SER A 124 -43.08 -24.66 -49.91
C SER A 124 -42.94 -26.05 -49.30
N LEU A 125 -43.04 -26.13 -47.97
CA LEU A 125 -43.05 -27.38 -47.20
C LEU A 125 -44.38 -28.16 -47.34
N SER A 126 -45.25 -27.79 -48.29
CA SER A 126 -46.61 -28.34 -48.39
C SER A 126 -46.77 -29.54 -49.33
N CYS A 127 -45.71 -30.04 -49.97
CA CYS A 127 -45.80 -31.13 -50.95
C CYS A 127 -45.12 -32.46 -50.55
N TYR A 128 -44.61 -32.59 -49.31
CA TYR A 128 -43.95 -33.81 -48.81
C TYR A 128 -44.76 -34.60 -47.77
N LEU A 129 -46.03 -34.25 -47.54
CA LEU A 129 -46.88 -34.91 -46.54
C LEU A 129 -47.83 -35.98 -47.08
N ASP A 130 -48.01 -36.11 -48.40
CA ASP A 130 -49.01 -37.03 -48.98
C ASP A 130 -48.44 -38.35 -49.55
N GLU A 131 -47.13 -38.61 -49.44
CA GLU A 131 -46.51 -39.88 -49.91
C GLU A 131 -46.06 -40.82 -48.76
N LEU A 132 -46.43 -40.54 -47.51
CA LEU A 132 -46.07 -41.38 -46.34
C LEU A 132 -47.22 -42.22 -45.78
N GLU A 133 -48.42 -42.12 -46.35
CA GLU A 133 -49.51 -43.03 -46.02
C GLU A 133 -49.36 -44.34 -46.82
N ASP A 134 -49.53 -45.48 -46.15
CA ASP A 134 -49.48 -46.85 -46.71
C ASP A 134 -48.13 -47.55 -46.97
N LYS A 135 -47.16 -47.33 -46.07
CA LYS A 135 -46.39 -48.47 -45.54
C LYS A 135 -46.64 -48.59 -44.04
N LYS A 136 -47.45 -49.57 -43.62
CA LYS A 136 -47.59 -50.04 -42.22
C LYS A 136 -46.26 -50.65 -41.74
N GLY A 137 -45.26 -49.78 -41.63
CA GLY A 137 -43.93 -50.05 -41.12
C GLY A 137 -44.00 -50.40 -39.65
N CYS A 138 -43.13 -51.29 -39.18
CA CYS A 138 -42.95 -51.53 -37.75
C CYS A 138 -42.82 -50.17 -37.00
N PRO A 139 -43.66 -49.90 -35.98
CA PRO A 139 -43.67 -48.62 -35.26
C PRO A 139 -42.43 -48.39 -34.40
N GLY A 140 -41.51 -49.35 -34.36
CA GLY A 140 -40.34 -49.35 -33.48
C GLY A 140 -40.70 -49.74 -32.05
N ILE A 141 -39.71 -49.72 -31.17
CA ILE A 141 -39.90 -49.93 -29.73
C ILE A 141 -39.91 -48.57 -29.02
N GLY A 142 -40.96 -48.29 -28.26
CA GLY A 142 -41.00 -47.13 -27.36
C GLY A 142 -40.19 -47.43 -26.10
N VAL A 143 -39.14 -46.64 -25.85
CA VAL A 143 -38.33 -46.74 -24.63
C VAL A 143 -38.43 -45.44 -23.85
N LYS A 144 -38.89 -45.54 -22.60
CA LYS A 144 -38.94 -44.40 -21.69
C LYS A 144 -37.51 -43.97 -21.34
N TRP A 145 -37.15 -42.73 -21.69
CA TRP A 145 -35.84 -42.18 -21.39
C TRP A 145 -35.78 -41.73 -19.93
N THR A 146 -34.96 -42.37 -19.11
CA THR A 146 -34.94 -42.11 -17.65
C THR A 146 -33.83 -41.17 -17.20
N THR A 147 -32.83 -40.91 -18.05
CA THR A 147 -31.65 -40.10 -17.72
C THR A 147 -31.92 -38.60 -17.67
N GLY A 148 -33.07 -38.15 -18.18
CA GLY A 148 -33.46 -36.74 -18.17
C GLY A 148 -34.32 -36.41 -19.39
N SER A 149 -34.18 -35.22 -19.95
CA SER A 149 -34.95 -34.84 -21.14
C SER A 149 -34.36 -35.51 -22.37
N VAL A 150 -35.20 -36.13 -23.21
CA VAL A 150 -34.79 -36.68 -24.51
C VAL A 150 -33.99 -35.65 -25.32
N TRP A 151 -34.41 -34.39 -25.35
CA TRP A 151 -33.75 -33.34 -26.13
C TRP A 151 -32.37 -32.95 -25.62
N GLY A 152 -32.18 -32.93 -24.30
CA GLY A 152 -30.94 -32.47 -23.68
C GLY A 152 -29.93 -33.59 -23.45
N ASP A 153 -30.42 -34.79 -23.15
CA ASP A 153 -29.64 -35.91 -22.62
C ASP A 153 -29.49 -37.07 -23.62
N TYR A 154 -30.26 -37.11 -24.71
CA TYR A 154 -30.05 -38.11 -25.76
C TYR A 154 -28.90 -37.69 -26.70
N PRO A 155 -27.89 -38.54 -26.95
CA PRO A 155 -26.75 -38.19 -27.78
C PRO A 155 -27.04 -38.41 -29.27
N TYR A 156 -27.86 -37.54 -29.86
CA TYR A 156 -28.27 -37.63 -31.28
C TYR A 156 -27.09 -37.77 -32.25
N ILE A 157 -25.94 -37.18 -31.93
CA ILE A 157 -24.73 -37.20 -32.75
C ILE A 157 -24.15 -38.62 -32.92
N LEU A 158 -24.46 -39.56 -32.02
CA LEU A 158 -24.01 -40.95 -32.18
C LEU A 158 -24.62 -41.64 -33.40
N HIS A 159 -25.74 -41.13 -33.92
CA HIS A 159 -26.35 -41.63 -35.15
C HIS A 159 -25.63 -41.18 -36.43
N GLU A 160 -24.63 -40.30 -36.32
CA GLU A 160 -23.69 -40.07 -37.43
C GLU A 160 -22.83 -41.31 -37.71
N ASN A 161 -22.71 -42.22 -36.74
CA ASN A 161 -22.04 -43.49 -36.95
C ASN A 161 -23.07 -44.57 -37.35
N PRO A 162 -22.99 -45.13 -38.58
CA PRO A 162 -23.89 -46.18 -39.03
C PRO A 162 -23.79 -47.47 -38.19
N ASP A 163 -22.70 -47.68 -37.46
CA ASP A 163 -22.45 -48.88 -36.67
C ASP A 163 -23.31 -48.98 -35.40
N ILE A 164 -24.10 -47.95 -35.06
CA ILE A 164 -24.94 -47.97 -33.87
C ILE A 164 -26.05 -49.02 -33.98
N GLY A 165 -26.54 -49.32 -35.19
CA GLY A 165 -27.51 -50.39 -35.44
C GLY A 165 -28.98 -50.04 -35.13
N TRP A 166 -29.29 -48.77 -34.86
CA TRP A 166 -30.67 -48.28 -34.75
C TRP A 166 -30.78 -46.78 -35.02
N GLU A 167 -31.97 -46.31 -35.36
CA GLU A 167 -32.31 -44.90 -35.55
C GLU A 167 -33.53 -44.50 -34.69
N PRO A 168 -33.59 -43.25 -34.19
CA PRO A 168 -34.79 -42.72 -33.55
C PRO A 168 -35.82 -42.32 -34.62
N ILE A 169 -37.04 -42.82 -34.53
CA ILE A 169 -38.12 -42.52 -35.51
C ILE A 169 -38.97 -41.33 -35.03
N SER A 170 -39.42 -41.41 -33.77
CA SER A 170 -40.34 -40.44 -33.19
C SER A 170 -40.11 -40.31 -31.69
N PHE A 171 -40.60 -39.24 -31.11
CA PHE A 171 -40.55 -38.99 -29.68
C PHE A 171 -41.93 -38.57 -29.19
N ASP A 172 -42.25 -38.96 -27.97
CA ASP A 172 -43.40 -38.45 -27.23
C ASP A 172 -42.88 -37.61 -26.05
N SER A 173 -43.08 -36.29 -26.13
CA SER A 173 -42.63 -35.35 -25.11
C SER A 173 -43.39 -35.49 -23.79
N GLN A 174 -44.64 -35.98 -23.81
CA GLN A 174 -45.46 -36.09 -22.60
C GLN A 174 -44.97 -37.24 -21.72
N THR A 175 -44.65 -38.38 -22.34
CA THR A 175 -44.18 -39.57 -21.62
C THR A 175 -42.66 -39.68 -21.54
N ASN A 176 -41.94 -38.79 -22.24
CA ASN A 176 -40.49 -38.82 -22.40
C ASN A 176 -40.01 -40.15 -22.99
N THR A 177 -40.77 -40.65 -23.97
CA THR A 177 -40.54 -41.94 -24.64
C THR A 177 -39.97 -41.68 -26.03
N ILE A 178 -38.86 -42.35 -26.38
CA ILE A 178 -38.30 -42.32 -27.74
C ILE A 178 -38.62 -43.65 -28.40
N TYR A 179 -39.09 -43.59 -29.64
CA TYR A 179 -39.31 -44.76 -30.48
C TYR A 179 -38.08 -45.05 -31.33
N PHE A 180 -37.51 -46.24 -31.17
CA PHE A 180 -36.32 -46.67 -31.91
C PHE A 180 -36.65 -47.75 -32.94
N ARG A 181 -35.99 -47.68 -34.10
CA ARG A 181 -36.00 -48.72 -35.14
C ARG A 181 -34.63 -49.34 -35.25
N SER A 182 -34.54 -50.67 -35.15
CA SER A 182 -33.29 -51.37 -35.48
C SER A 182 -33.03 -51.29 -36.98
N ASP A 183 -31.77 -51.19 -37.37
CA ASP A 183 -31.29 -51.38 -38.74
C ASP A 183 -31.78 -52.70 -39.39
N ARG A 184 -31.93 -53.75 -38.59
CA ARG A 184 -32.45 -55.08 -38.95
C ARG A 184 -33.97 -55.18 -38.81
N CYS A 185 -34.68 -54.06 -38.82
CA CYS A 185 -36.14 -54.04 -38.74
C CYS A 185 -36.75 -54.74 -39.97
N LYS A 186 -37.67 -55.68 -39.74
CA LYS A 186 -38.32 -56.44 -40.81
C LYS A 186 -39.40 -55.64 -41.57
N GLY A 187 -39.63 -54.38 -41.22
CA GLY A 187 -40.64 -53.53 -41.84
C GLY A 187 -42.10 -53.90 -41.57
N SER A 188 -42.44 -55.16 -41.31
CA SER A 188 -43.82 -55.62 -41.09
C SER A 188 -43.98 -56.27 -39.71
N SER A 189 -44.91 -55.77 -38.90
CA SER A 189 -45.40 -56.48 -37.71
C SER A 189 -46.36 -57.58 -38.18
N GLN A 190 -45.91 -58.84 -38.20
CA GLN A 190 -46.78 -59.97 -38.51
C GLN A 190 -47.90 -60.06 -37.44
N GLY A 191 -49.11 -59.66 -37.84
CA GLY A 191 -50.32 -59.67 -37.01
C GLY A 191 -50.85 -58.26 -36.71
N ASN A 192 -52.18 -58.09 -36.70
CA ASN A 192 -52.91 -56.85 -36.40
C ASN A 192 -52.64 -56.23 -35.01
N SER A 193 -51.67 -56.77 -34.26
CA SER A 193 -51.21 -56.15 -33.03
C SER A 193 -50.18 -55.08 -33.35
N THR A 194 -50.36 -53.88 -32.80
CA THR A 194 -49.49 -52.69 -32.80
C THR A 194 -48.11 -52.92 -32.15
N LYS A 195 -47.55 -54.13 -32.22
CA LYS A 195 -46.35 -54.56 -31.52
C LYS A 195 -45.12 -54.48 -32.43
N ALA A 196 -44.03 -53.95 -31.89
CA ALA A 196 -42.72 -53.91 -32.54
C ALA A 196 -42.21 -55.30 -32.98
N CYS A 197 -41.43 -55.36 -34.07
CA CYS A 197 -40.79 -56.61 -34.50
C CYS A 197 -39.72 -57.10 -33.48
N GLN A 198 -39.36 -58.38 -33.52
CA GLN A 198 -38.41 -58.97 -32.56
C GLN A 198 -37.06 -58.23 -32.46
N PRO A 199 -36.38 -57.86 -33.58
CA PRO A 199 -35.16 -57.06 -33.51
C PRO A 199 -35.33 -55.73 -32.76
N CYS A 200 -36.43 -55.01 -33.00
CA CYS A 200 -36.72 -53.77 -32.29
C CYS A 200 -37.01 -54.02 -30.80
N LYS A 201 -37.72 -55.10 -30.44
CA LYS A 201 -37.98 -55.46 -29.03
C LYS A 201 -36.71 -55.78 -28.24
N GLN A 202 -35.67 -56.29 -28.90
CA GLN A 202 -34.40 -56.65 -28.27
C GLN A 202 -33.45 -55.46 -28.07
N LEU A 203 -33.68 -54.32 -28.73
CA LEU A 203 -32.82 -53.12 -28.63
C LEU A 203 -32.58 -52.65 -27.18
N PRO A 204 -33.60 -52.53 -26.31
CA PRO A 204 -33.38 -52.04 -24.95
C PRO A 204 -32.50 -52.96 -24.11
N SER A 205 -32.40 -54.25 -24.49
CA SER A 205 -31.57 -55.26 -23.86
C SER A 205 -30.16 -55.35 -24.46
N SER A 206 -29.85 -54.58 -25.52
CA SER A 206 -28.54 -54.59 -26.16
C SER A 206 -27.49 -53.85 -25.32
N VAL A 207 -26.25 -54.37 -25.32
CA VAL A 207 -25.11 -53.78 -24.59
C VAL A 207 -24.78 -52.38 -25.12
N THR A 208 -24.87 -52.18 -26.44
CA THR A 208 -24.64 -50.89 -27.08
C THR A 208 -25.66 -49.84 -26.63
N PHE A 209 -26.95 -50.19 -26.53
CA PHE A 209 -27.98 -49.28 -26.01
C PHE A 209 -27.75 -48.96 -24.53
N ALA A 210 -27.39 -49.95 -23.72
CA ALA A 210 -27.03 -49.75 -22.31
C ALA A 210 -25.83 -48.78 -22.16
N ASN A 211 -24.80 -48.92 -23.00
CA ASN A 211 -23.65 -48.00 -23.02
C ASN A 211 -24.04 -46.56 -23.40
N VAL A 212 -25.00 -46.39 -24.32
CA VAL A 212 -25.53 -45.07 -24.68
C VAL A 212 -26.30 -44.45 -23.51
N GLN A 213 -27.12 -45.24 -22.81
CA GLN A 213 -27.80 -44.78 -21.60
C GLN A 213 -26.83 -44.42 -20.46
N GLU A 214 -25.77 -45.22 -20.26
CA GLU A 214 -24.73 -44.96 -19.27
C GLU A 214 -23.97 -43.66 -19.59
N ARG A 215 -23.55 -43.47 -20.85
CA ARG A 215 -22.85 -42.26 -21.30
C ARG A 215 -23.70 -40.99 -21.19
N ALA A 216 -25.01 -41.10 -21.37
CA ALA A 216 -25.92 -39.99 -21.14
C ALA A 216 -25.94 -39.57 -19.66
N LYS A 217 -25.78 -40.52 -18.72
CA LYS A 217 -25.77 -40.25 -17.27
C LYS A 217 -24.44 -39.65 -16.82
N GLU A 218 -23.33 -40.28 -17.19
CA GLU A 218 -22.00 -39.89 -16.73
C GLU A 218 -21.00 -39.82 -17.87
N VAL A 219 -20.25 -38.71 -17.91
CA VAL A 219 -19.20 -38.48 -18.91
C VAL A 219 -17.91 -39.10 -18.40
N LYS A 220 -17.41 -40.13 -19.08
CA LYS A 220 -16.07 -40.68 -18.80
C LYS A 220 -15.02 -39.62 -19.08
N SER A 221 -13.98 -39.57 -18.24
CA SER A 221 -12.82 -38.69 -18.48
C SER A 221 -12.27 -38.93 -19.90
N HIS A 222 -11.92 -37.86 -20.60
CA HIS A 222 -11.40 -37.88 -21.99
C HIS A 222 -12.39 -38.34 -23.08
N THR A 223 -13.69 -38.37 -22.80
CA THR A 223 -14.69 -38.54 -23.87
C THR A 223 -14.57 -37.39 -24.88
N ASN A 224 -14.52 -37.71 -26.18
CA ASN A 224 -14.46 -36.70 -27.23
C ASN A 224 -15.70 -35.79 -27.18
N LEU A 225 -15.50 -34.47 -27.24
CA LEU A 225 -16.53 -33.44 -27.15
C LEU A 225 -17.66 -33.61 -28.17
N ARG A 226 -17.37 -34.21 -29.33
CA ARG A 226 -18.37 -34.50 -30.37
C ARG A 226 -19.49 -35.40 -29.84
N TYR A 227 -19.16 -36.35 -28.98
CA TYR A 227 -20.09 -37.36 -28.45
C TYR A 227 -20.79 -36.96 -27.15
N LEU A 228 -20.59 -35.74 -26.67
CA LEU A 228 -21.30 -35.23 -25.50
C LEU A 228 -22.74 -34.86 -25.86
N THR A 229 -23.65 -35.10 -24.93
CA THR A 229 -25.05 -34.64 -25.04
C THR A 229 -25.12 -33.11 -24.97
N SER A 230 -26.24 -32.51 -25.38
CA SER A 230 -26.41 -31.05 -25.32
C SER A 230 -26.21 -30.52 -23.91
N ARG A 231 -26.84 -31.16 -22.93
CA ARG A 231 -26.73 -30.78 -21.51
C ARG A 231 -25.30 -30.90 -20.98
N GLN A 232 -24.58 -31.95 -21.37
CA GLN A 232 -23.18 -32.13 -21.00
C GLN A 232 -22.28 -31.03 -21.61
N LYS A 233 -22.55 -30.62 -22.86
CA LYS A 233 -21.87 -29.50 -23.51
C LYS A 233 -22.16 -28.18 -22.80
N ASP A 234 -23.42 -27.91 -22.46
CA ASP A 234 -23.80 -26.70 -21.73
C ASP A 234 -23.13 -26.63 -20.35
N ALA A 235 -23.10 -27.75 -19.62
CA ALA A 235 -22.38 -27.84 -18.35
C ALA A 235 -20.87 -27.60 -18.51
N LEU A 236 -20.26 -28.14 -19.57
CA LEU A 236 -18.85 -27.91 -19.88
C LEU A 236 -18.59 -26.44 -20.25
N ILE A 237 -19.44 -25.83 -21.08
CA ILE A 237 -19.34 -24.41 -21.45
C ILE A 237 -19.46 -23.54 -20.21
N ALA A 238 -20.43 -23.80 -19.33
CA ALA A 238 -20.57 -23.09 -18.07
C ALA A 238 -19.32 -23.22 -17.19
N LYS A 239 -18.71 -24.42 -17.12
CA LYS A 239 -17.45 -24.66 -16.42
C LYS A 239 -16.30 -23.86 -17.04
N LEU A 240 -16.17 -23.84 -18.37
CA LEU A 240 -15.14 -23.08 -19.07
C LEU A 240 -15.32 -21.57 -18.89
N LEU A 241 -16.55 -21.05 -18.99
CA LEU A 241 -16.86 -19.65 -18.72
C LEU A 241 -16.49 -19.24 -17.30
N ARG A 242 -16.79 -20.10 -16.32
CA ARG A 242 -16.36 -19.88 -14.92
C ARG A 242 -14.84 -19.83 -14.80
N GLN A 243 -14.11 -20.72 -15.48
CA GLN A 243 -12.64 -20.70 -15.49
C GLN A 243 -12.10 -19.41 -16.14
N VAL A 244 -12.68 -18.98 -17.26
CA VAL A 244 -12.31 -17.72 -17.92
C VAL A 244 -12.50 -16.54 -16.97
N GLU A 245 -13.60 -16.49 -16.23
CA GLU A 245 -13.86 -15.40 -15.28
C GLU A 245 -12.88 -15.39 -14.09
N ILE A 246 -12.53 -16.59 -13.58
CA ILE A 246 -11.49 -16.73 -12.55
C ILE A 246 -10.15 -16.22 -13.07
N MET A 247 -9.75 -16.64 -14.28
CA MET A 247 -8.48 -16.23 -14.89
C MET A 247 -8.45 -14.72 -15.19
N ARG A 248 -9.56 -14.13 -15.64
CA ARG A 248 -9.70 -12.67 -15.81
C ARG A 248 -9.52 -11.92 -14.49
N THR A 249 -10.13 -12.42 -13.42
CA THR A 249 -9.99 -11.85 -12.08
C THR A 249 -8.54 -11.91 -11.60
N GLN A 250 -7.88 -13.06 -11.76
CA GLN A 250 -6.46 -13.24 -11.43
C GLN A 250 -5.57 -12.28 -12.23
N LEU A 251 -5.78 -12.19 -13.55
CA LEU A 251 -5.04 -11.28 -14.44
C LEU A 251 -5.24 -9.80 -14.05
N ASN A 252 -6.44 -9.41 -13.63
CA ASN A 252 -6.69 -8.05 -13.15
C ASN A 252 -5.98 -7.78 -11.81
N ASN A 253 -5.93 -8.77 -10.92
CA ASN A 253 -5.21 -8.65 -9.65
C ASN A 253 -3.69 -8.56 -9.87
N THR A 254 -3.11 -9.36 -10.76
CA THR A 254 -1.69 -9.28 -11.10
C THR A 254 -1.34 -7.96 -11.79
N LYS A 255 -2.17 -7.47 -12.72
CA LYS A 255 -2.01 -6.13 -13.33
C LYS A 255 -2.01 -5.02 -12.26
N LYS A 256 -2.95 -5.05 -11.31
CA LYS A 256 -2.99 -4.08 -10.20
C LYS A 256 -1.76 -4.18 -9.30
N SER A 257 -1.26 -5.39 -9.04
CA SER A 257 -0.02 -5.62 -8.27
C SER A 257 1.20 -5.04 -8.99
N ASN A 258 1.38 -5.37 -10.28
CA ASN A 258 2.47 -4.86 -11.10
C ASN A 258 2.48 -3.33 -11.17
N LYS A 259 1.30 -2.70 -11.29
CA LYS A 259 1.21 -1.23 -11.26
C LYS A 259 1.75 -0.64 -9.94
N ARG A 260 1.43 -1.24 -8.80
CA ARG A 260 1.95 -0.79 -7.48
C ARG A 260 3.46 -0.97 -7.40
N ASN A 261 3.97 -2.12 -7.82
CA ASN A 261 5.41 -2.42 -7.82
C ASN A 261 6.17 -1.44 -8.74
N ASN A 262 5.64 -1.14 -9.92
CA ASN A 262 6.23 -0.16 -10.83
C ASN A 262 6.28 1.25 -10.22
N THR A 263 5.23 1.68 -9.51
CA THR A 263 5.27 2.94 -8.77
C THR A 263 6.35 2.92 -7.68
N GLN A 264 6.47 1.83 -6.91
CA GLN A 264 7.53 1.70 -5.90
C GLN A 264 8.94 1.73 -6.52
N ILE A 265 9.15 1.02 -7.62
CA ILE A 265 10.42 1.03 -8.36
C ILE A 265 10.73 2.44 -8.85
N SER A 266 9.73 3.16 -9.39
CA SER A 266 9.90 4.56 -9.80
C SER A 266 10.29 5.45 -8.62
N ASP A 267 9.68 5.26 -7.45
CA ASP A 267 10.03 6.02 -6.24
C ASP A 267 11.47 5.70 -5.81
N PHE A 268 11.90 4.43 -5.83
CA PHE A 268 13.28 4.06 -5.53
C PHE A 268 14.27 4.65 -6.52
N LYS A 269 13.98 4.64 -7.83
CA LYS A 269 14.81 5.31 -8.84
C LYS A 269 14.94 6.80 -8.57
N ARG A 270 13.86 7.47 -8.15
CA ARG A 270 13.89 8.88 -7.74
C ARG A 270 14.73 9.10 -6.48
N ILE A 271 14.66 8.20 -5.50
CA ILE A 271 15.51 8.27 -4.29
C ILE A 271 16.98 8.18 -4.71
N ILE A 272 17.34 7.19 -5.53
CA ILE A 272 18.72 7.00 -6.00
C ILE A 272 19.19 8.22 -6.80
N ALA A 273 18.36 8.75 -7.70
CA ALA A 273 18.68 9.96 -8.45
C ALA A 273 18.89 11.18 -7.55
N LEU A 274 18.06 11.37 -6.52
CA LEU A 274 18.23 12.45 -5.54
C LEU A 274 19.51 12.29 -4.73
N ILE A 275 19.84 11.06 -4.31
CA ILE A 275 21.08 10.79 -3.57
C ILE A 275 22.32 11.02 -4.44
N ALA A 276 22.24 10.72 -5.73
CA ALA A 276 23.35 10.90 -6.66
C ALA A 276 23.56 12.37 -7.07
N SER A 277 22.51 13.19 -7.08
CA SER A 277 22.56 14.58 -7.53
C SER A 277 22.83 15.59 -6.41
N GLU A 278 22.46 15.27 -5.16
CA GLU A 278 22.46 16.24 -4.06
C GLU A 278 23.24 15.74 -2.84
N GLU A 279 24.09 16.60 -2.29
CA GLU A 279 24.77 16.33 -1.02
C GLU A 279 23.84 16.61 0.18
N VAL A 280 23.21 15.56 0.70
CA VAL A 280 22.32 15.66 1.86
C VAL A 280 23.11 15.45 3.16
N ALA A 281 23.28 16.53 3.94
CA ALA A 281 23.91 16.47 5.26
C ALA A 281 23.21 15.46 6.19
N GLY A 282 23.93 14.42 6.63
CA GLY A 282 23.40 13.37 7.48
C GLY A 282 22.42 12.41 6.78
N LEU A 283 22.55 12.20 5.45
CA LEU A 283 21.75 11.26 4.66
C LEU A 283 21.59 9.89 5.33
N ARG A 284 22.71 9.30 5.76
CA ARG A 284 22.73 7.99 6.43
C ARG A 284 21.74 7.93 7.60
N ARG A 285 21.76 8.92 8.49
CA ARG A 285 20.86 8.98 9.65
C ARG A 285 19.40 9.16 9.27
N ILE A 286 19.13 9.93 8.21
CA ILE A 286 17.77 10.10 7.68
C ILE A 286 17.23 8.75 7.21
N LEU A 287 18.02 8.01 6.45
CA LEU A 287 17.64 6.69 5.94
C LEU A 287 17.50 5.68 7.07
N GLU A 288 18.46 5.60 8.00
CA GLU A 288 18.38 4.71 9.17
C GLU A 288 17.12 4.99 10.00
N GLN A 289 16.81 6.26 10.29
CA GLN A 289 15.61 6.61 11.05
C GLN A 289 14.32 6.35 10.26
N ALA A 290 14.33 6.52 8.94
CA ALA A 290 13.17 6.24 8.10
C ALA A 290 12.90 4.74 7.99
N LEU A 291 13.95 3.93 7.83
CA LEU A 291 13.89 2.46 7.78
C LEU A 291 13.48 1.88 9.13
N ALA A 292 14.04 2.36 10.24
CA ALA A 292 13.64 1.95 11.59
C ALA A 292 12.15 2.21 11.89
N ARG A 293 11.53 3.17 11.18
CA ARG A 293 10.10 3.49 11.28
C ARG A 293 9.22 2.76 10.26
N GLY A 294 9.78 1.88 9.43
CA GLY A 294 9.04 1.23 8.34
C GLY A 294 8.46 2.23 7.33
N SER A 295 9.15 3.35 7.08
CA SER A 295 8.65 4.38 6.17
C SER A 295 8.63 3.87 4.73
N SER A 296 7.52 4.09 4.02
CA SER A 296 7.41 3.74 2.59
C SER A 296 8.37 4.59 1.74
N PRO A 297 8.80 4.11 0.54
CA PRO A 297 9.73 4.84 -0.33
C PRO A 297 9.26 6.26 -0.65
N ARG A 298 7.97 6.43 -0.94
CA ARG A 298 7.36 7.75 -1.15
C ARG A 298 7.50 8.68 0.06
N LYS A 299 7.37 8.15 1.28
CA LYS A 299 7.56 8.94 2.50
C LYS A 299 9.03 9.30 2.71
N VAL A 300 9.95 8.40 2.37
CA VAL A 300 11.40 8.68 2.37
C VAL A 300 11.71 9.82 1.40
N LEU A 301 11.17 9.80 0.17
CA LEU A 301 11.29 10.89 -0.79
C LEU A 301 10.84 12.23 -0.20
N VAL A 302 9.66 12.29 0.41
CA VAL A 302 9.15 13.53 1.03
C VAL A 302 10.05 14.02 2.16
N ILE A 303 10.63 13.11 2.96
CA ILE A 303 11.58 13.47 4.02
C ILE A 303 12.88 14.03 3.42
N LEU A 304 13.39 13.43 2.35
CA LEU A 304 14.57 13.90 1.63
C LEU A 304 14.33 15.29 1.01
N GLU A 305 13.23 15.47 0.29
CA GLU A 305 12.84 16.76 -0.30
C GLU A 305 12.69 17.86 0.77
N ARG A 306 12.08 17.54 1.92
CA ARG A 306 12.01 18.47 3.06
C ARG A 306 13.36 18.77 3.68
N THR A 307 14.28 17.80 3.68
CA THR A 307 15.64 18.00 4.19
C THR A 307 16.44 18.91 3.27
N LEU A 308 16.35 18.72 1.95
CA LEU A 308 16.97 19.58 0.94
C LEU A 308 16.51 21.03 1.08
N ARG A 309 15.20 21.23 1.33
CA ARG A 309 14.62 22.55 1.63
C ARG A 309 14.94 23.08 3.04
N LYS A 310 15.75 22.37 3.82
CA LYS A 310 16.10 22.68 5.22
C LYS A 310 14.89 22.77 6.16
N LEU A 311 13.73 22.24 5.76
CA LEU A 311 12.50 22.19 6.56
C LEU A 311 12.50 21.00 7.54
N TYR A 312 13.34 20.01 7.29
CA TYR A 312 13.50 18.85 8.16
C TYR A 312 14.96 18.69 8.56
N ARG A 313 15.20 18.46 9.86
CA ARG A 313 16.52 18.16 10.41
C ARG A 313 16.41 16.98 11.37
N VAL A 314 17.10 15.89 11.04
CA VAL A 314 17.16 14.72 11.92
C VAL A 314 17.88 15.09 13.22
N ARG A 315 17.27 14.70 14.34
CA ARG A 315 17.83 14.89 15.69
C ARG A 315 18.23 13.51 16.25
N GLY A 316 19.47 13.40 16.70
CA GLY A 316 19.98 12.19 17.35
C GLY A 316 20.43 11.11 16.35
N GLY A 317 20.55 9.87 16.82
CA GLY A 317 20.97 8.72 16.00
C GLY A 317 22.39 8.81 15.47
N PHE A 318 23.30 9.45 16.21
CA PHE A 318 24.69 9.55 15.82
C PHE A 318 25.41 8.23 16.10
N ASN A 319 26.15 7.74 15.11
CA ASN A 319 27.06 6.62 15.29
C ASN A 319 28.24 7.04 16.17
N GLU A 320 28.86 6.10 16.88
CA GLU A 320 30.05 6.33 17.71
C GLU A 320 31.18 6.95 16.89
N ARG A 321 31.45 6.42 15.69
CA ARG A 321 32.40 7.02 14.75
C ARG A 321 32.09 8.49 14.40
N GLU A 322 30.81 8.86 14.24
CA GLU A 322 30.44 10.26 13.98
C GLU A 322 30.68 11.15 15.20
N LEU A 323 30.44 10.61 16.39
CA LEU A 323 30.72 11.29 17.66
C LEU A 323 32.23 11.49 17.84
N ASP A 324 33.04 10.48 17.57
CA ASP A 324 34.51 10.54 17.62
C ASP A 324 35.08 11.55 16.64
N ILE A 325 34.63 11.53 15.38
CA ILE A 325 35.03 12.52 14.37
C ILE A 325 34.63 13.93 14.83
N SER A 326 33.42 14.09 15.35
CA SER A 326 32.97 15.40 15.85
C SER A 326 33.81 15.86 17.05
N PHE A 327 34.19 14.94 17.94
CA PHE A 327 35.06 15.21 19.08
C PHE A 327 36.46 15.63 18.63
N LEU A 328 37.06 14.90 17.67
CA LEU A 328 38.37 15.20 17.10
C LEU A 328 38.40 16.56 16.40
N VAL A 329 37.39 16.84 15.56
CA VAL A 329 37.23 18.14 14.89
C VAL A 329 37.16 19.27 15.91
N LYS A 330 36.42 19.08 17.00
CA LYS A 330 36.31 20.07 18.08
C LYS A 330 37.64 20.23 18.82
N ALA A 331 38.38 19.15 19.05
CA ALA A 331 39.65 19.18 19.76
C ALA A 331 40.72 19.93 18.95
N ILE A 332 40.79 19.70 17.64
CA ILE A 332 41.80 20.31 16.75
C ILE A 332 41.40 21.73 16.34
N GLY A 333 40.18 21.94 15.83
CA GLY A 333 39.75 23.22 15.25
C GLY A 333 38.80 24.04 16.12
N GLY A 334 38.54 23.59 17.35
CA GLY A 334 37.69 24.29 18.30
C GLY A 334 36.19 24.30 17.93
N PRO A 335 35.38 25.05 18.71
CA PRO A 335 33.92 25.10 18.53
C PRO A 335 33.46 25.72 17.20
N LYS A 336 34.24 26.65 16.63
CA LYS A 336 33.90 27.33 15.38
C LYS A 336 33.99 26.40 14.17
N LEU A 337 35.08 25.61 14.06
CA LEU A 337 35.21 24.63 13.00
C LEU A 337 34.13 23.55 13.09
N LEU A 338 33.89 23.03 14.30
CA LEU A 338 32.81 22.07 14.51
C LEU A 338 31.46 22.63 14.09
N TYR A 339 31.16 23.90 14.39
CA TYR A 339 29.91 24.52 13.98
C TYR A 339 29.77 24.58 12.45
N ALA A 340 30.84 24.95 11.73
CA ALA A 340 30.84 24.97 10.27
C ALA A 340 30.62 23.57 9.69
N LEU A 341 31.36 22.57 10.16
CA LEU A 341 31.22 21.18 9.71
C LEU A 341 29.91 20.53 10.16
N GLN A 342 29.33 20.97 11.28
CA GLN A 342 27.97 20.59 11.67
C GLN A 342 26.94 21.06 10.65
N LYS A 343 27.14 22.23 10.04
CA LYS A 343 26.23 22.77 9.02
C LYS A 343 26.46 22.13 7.65
N ALA A 344 27.71 21.90 7.27
CA ALA A 344 28.08 21.30 5.98
C ALA A 344 27.82 19.78 5.95
N LEU A 345 28.38 19.03 6.90
CA LEU A 345 28.37 17.56 6.90
C LEU A 345 27.30 16.96 7.83
N GLY A 346 26.66 17.79 8.65
CA GLY A 346 25.70 17.30 9.64
C GLY A 346 26.37 16.65 10.86
N LEU A 347 27.59 17.04 11.23
CA LEU A 347 28.24 16.59 12.48
C LEU A 347 27.43 16.92 13.75
N THR A 348 27.86 16.33 14.86
CA THR A 348 27.17 16.51 16.15
C THR A 348 27.41 17.91 16.73
N SER A 349 26.50 18.36 17.61
CA SER A 349 26.67 19.66 18.27
C SER A 349 27.62 19.58 19.47
N VAL A 350 28.21 20.71 19.88
CA VAL A 350 29.06 20.80 21.08
C VAL A 350 28.35 20.23 22.32
N SER A 351 27.06 20.50 22.49
CA SER A 351 26.28 20.01 23.64
C SER A 351 26.06 18.50 23.56
N THR A 352 25.87 17.94 22.36
CA THR A 352 25.78 16.49 22.14
C THR A 352 27.11 15.81 22.48
N ILE A 353 28.24 16.35 22.02
CA ILE A 353 29.58 15.83 22.33
C ILE A 353 29.80 15.86 23.84
N ARG A 354 29.53 16.99 24.51
CA ARG A 354 29.70 17.10 25.98
C ARG A 354 28.85 16.10 26.77
N ARG A 355 27.67 15.72 26.26
CA ARG A 355 26.80 14.73 26.91
C ARG A 355 27.25 13.29 26.66
N ARG A 356 27.86 13.01 25.49
CA ARG A 356 28.21 11.66 25.05
C ARG A 356 29.67 11.30 25.35
N HIS A 357 30.60 12.22 25.12
CA HIS A 357 32.00 12.09 25.50
C HIS A 357 32.21 12.78 26.84
N ARG A 358 32.39 11.96 27.87
CA ARG A 358 32.84 12.41 29.18
C ARG A 358 34.35 12.64 29.10
N VAL A 359 34.74 13.89 28.89
CA VAL A 359 36.16 14.27 29.00
C VAL A 359 36.51 14.29 30.49
N PRO A 360 37.53 13.53 30.93
CA PRO A 360 37.95 13.58 32.32
C PRO A 360 38.39 15.00 32.65
N LYS A 361 37.90 15.52 33.77
CA LYS A 361 38.26 16.86 34.25
C LYS A 361 39.43 16.72 35.20
N LEU A 362 40.49 17.48 34.96
CA LEU A 362 41.52 17.70 35.96
C LEU A 362 40.94 18.61 37.05
N LEU A 363 40.99 18.13 38.29
CA LEU A 363 40.71 18.88 39.49
C LEU A 363 41.97 19.67 39.86
N PRO A 364 42.00 21.00 39.65
CA PRO A 364 43.20 21.80 39.88
C PRO A 364 43.43 21.98 41.39
N SER A 365 44.68 21.89 41.81
CA SER A 365 45.12 22.19 43.19
C SER A 365 45.21 23.71 43.38
N LEU A 366 44.72 24.22 44.53
CA LEU A 366 44.81 25.65 44.88
C LEU A 366 46.22 26.06 45.34
N ALA A 367 46.93 25.14 45.98
CA ALA A 367 48.25 25.35 46.55
C ALA A 367 49.11 24.10 46.30
N THR A 368 49.86 23.64 47.31
CA THR A 368 50.55 22.35 47.24
C THR A 368 49.51 21.23 47.00
N PRO A 369 49.67 20.39 45.96
CA PRO A 369 48.73 19.31 45.67
C PRO A 369 48.58 18.37 46.86
N THR A 370 47.34 18.10 47.26
CA THR A 370 47.08 17.12 48.32
C THR A 370 46.99 15.70 47.74
N SER A 371 47.25 14.70 48.58
CA SER A 371 47.15 13.29 48.17
C SER A 371 45.76 12.95 47.60
N GLU A 372 44.70 13.53 48.18
CA GLU A 372 43.32 13.35 47.74
C GLU A 372 43.08 13.91 46.33
N GLU A 373 43.62 15.10 46.03
CA GLU A 373 43.49 15.72 44.72
C GLU A 373 44.22 14.93 43.64
N VAL A 374 45.43 14.47 43.96
CA VAL A 374 46.22 13.60 43.07
C VAL A 374 45.47 12.30 42.83
N HIS A 375 44.93 11.67 43.87
CA HIS A 375 44.16 10.43 43.74
C HIS A 375 42.90 10.63 42.91
N ALA A 376 42.12 11.68 43.16
CA ALA A 376 40.92 12.01 42.39
C ALA A 376 41.24 12.25 40.90
N ASN A 377 42.36 12.93 40.61
CA ASN A 377 42.81 13.13 39.23
C ASN A 377 43.23 11.81 38.57
N ILE A 378 44.01 10.97 39.25
CA ILE A 378 44.37 9.64 38.74
C ILE A 378 43.10 8.84 38.45
N GLN A 379 42.16 8.76 39.39
CA GLN A 379 40.90 8.07 39.19
C GLN A 379 40.10 8.63 38.01
N ALA A 380 40.03 9.95 37.84
CA ALA A 380 39.31 10.57 36.74
C ALA A 380 39.93 10.23 35.37
N PHE A 381 41.26 10.30 35.23
CA PHE A 381 41.95 10.06 33.97
C PHE A 381 42.14 8.58 33.61
N PHE A 382 42.18 7.70 34.61
CA PHE A 382 42.32 6.25 34.45
C PHE A 382 41.00 5.50 34.72
N CYS A 383 39.87 6.20 34.72
CA CYS A 383 38.55 5.57 34.83
C CYS A 383 38.34 4.63 33.63
N PRO A 384 38.13 3.32 33.84
CA PRO A 384 38.04 2.33 32.76
C PRO A 384 36.85 2.57 31.83
N ASP A 385 35.80 3.25 32.32
CA ASP A 385 34.63 3.63 31.51
C ASP A 385 34.92 4.78 30.53
N ILE A 386 35.91 5.62 30.83
CA ILE A 386 36.27 6.80 30.04
C ILE A 386 37.44 6.49 29.12
N LYS A 387 38.46 5.82 29.65
CA LYS A 387 39.67 5.41 28.94
C LYS A 387 39.89 3.94 29.27
N PRO A 388 39.29 3.01 28.48
CA PRO A 388 39.44 1.59 28.75
C PRO A 388 40.93 1.21 28.66
N PRO A 389 41.39 0.29 29.53
CA PRO A 389 42.76 -0.17 29.46
C PRO A 389 43.03 -0.79 28.09
N PRO A 390 44.21 -0.55 27.50
CA PRO A 390 44.59 -1.20 26.25
C PRO A 390 44.47 -2.72 26.38
N LYS A 391 43.83 -3.36 25.39
CA LYS A 391 43.71 -4.82 25.34
C LYS A 391 45.05 -5.38 24.87
N PHE A 392 45.84 -5.93 25.78
CA PHE A 392 47.05 -6.66 25.42
C PHE A 392 46.68 -8.12 25.15
N PRO A 393 46.83 -8.61 23.91
CA PRO A 393 46.29 -9.91 23.55
C PRO A 393 47.01 -11.09 24.23
N ASN A 394 48.29 -10.97 24.62
CA ASN A 394 49.09 -12.14 25.07
C ASN A 394 50.19 -11.82 26.10
N CYS A 395 50.12 -10.71 26.84
CA CYS A 395 51.17 -10.36 27.81
C CYS A 395 50.61 -10.29 29.23
N SER A 396 51.16 -11.10 30.13
CA SER A 396 50.91 -11.05 31.58
C SER A 396 51.55 -9.82 32.26
N GLU A 397 52.26 -9.00 31.50
CA GLU A 397 52.93 -7.81 32.00
C GLU A 397 52.00 -6.60 32.01
N LEU A 398 51.94 -5.93 33.15
CA LEU A 398 51.21 -4.69 33.31
C LEU A 398 51.90 -3.57 32.53
N PRO A 399 51.16 -2.66 31.88
CA PRO A 399 51.77 -1.52 31.20
C PRO A 399 52.51 -0.63 32.21
N GLY A 400 53.80 -0.39 31.96
CA GLY A 400 54.57 0.62 32.68
C GLY A 400 54.03 2.03 32.37
N ASN A 401 53.87 2.86 33.39
CA ASN A 401 53.48 4.27 33.23
C ASN A 401 54.68 5.16 33.58
N VAL A 402 54.98 6.14 32.74
CA VAL A 402 55.99 7.17 33.01
C VAL A 402 55.27 8.46 33.37
N MET A 403 55.60 9.01 34.53
CA MET A 403 55.11 10.31 34.99
C MET A 403 56.20 11.35 34.78
N MET A 404 55.93 12.36 33.96
CA MET A 404 56.85 13.48 33.72
C MET A 404 56.22 14.76 34.24
N PHE A 405 57.04 15.61 34.88
CA PHE A 405 56.62 16.89 35.43
C PHE A 405 57.36 18.01 34.70
N ASP A 406 56.63 19.06 34.33
CA ASP A 406 57.19 20.27 33.74
C ASP A 406 56.37 21.49 34.19
N GLY A 407 56.99 22.67 34.17
CA GLY A 407 56.36 23.95 34.48
C GLY A 407 55.66 24.54 33.27
N VAL A 408 54.39 24.90 33.40
CA VAL A 408 53.65 25.64 32.36
C VAL A 408 53.48 27.09 32.79
N ALA A 409 53.90 28.03 31.95
CA ALA A 409 53.62 29.45 32.16
C ALA A 409 52.10 29.70 32.07
N LEU A 410 51.51 30.21 33.16
CA LEU A 410 50.09 30.53 33.23
C LEU A 410 49.85 32.03 33.05
N GLU A 411 48.74 32.41 32.41
CA GLU A 411 48.22 33.78 32.54
C GLU A 411 47.80 34.01 33.99
N GLY A 412 48.36 35.04 34.65
CA GLY A 412 48.03 35.44 36.02
C GLY A 412 46.63 36.05 36.17
N ARG A 413 45.60 35.39 35.65
CA ARG A 413 44.21 35.82 35.69
C ARG A 413 43.41 34.91 36.62
N PRO A 414 42.76 35.46 37.67
CA PRO A 414 41.91 34.66 38.54
C PRO A 414 40.72 34.09 37.77
N ARG A 415 40.40 32.82 37.98
CA ARG A 415 39.24 32.14 37.37
C ARG A 415 38.47 31.37 38.44
N TYR A 416 37.16 31.57 38.50
CA TYR A 416 36.32 30.82 39.43
C TYR A 416 36.13 29.36 38.98
N CYS A 417 36.30 28.42 39.90
CA CYS A 417 36.07 26.99 39.73
C CYS A 417 34.79 26.58 40.46
N PRO A 418 33.69 26.34 39.74
CA PRO A 418 32.42 25.98 40.38
C PRO A 418 32.45 24.60 41.04
N ASP A 419 33.33 23.70 40.59
CA ASP A 419 33.43 22.33 41.14
C ASP A 419 34.04 22.34 42.57
N ARG A 420 34.78 23.39 42.94
CA ARG A 420 35.40 23.57 44.27
C ARG A 420 34.92 24.80 45.05
N ASP A 421 34.07 25.62 44.42
CA ASP A 421 33.68 26.93 44.95
C ASP A 421 34.91 27.79 45.33
N ALA A 422 35.90 27.86 44.44
CA ALA A 422 37.19 28.52 44.71
C ALA A 422 37.74 29.30 43.53
N ILE A 423 38.57 30.33 43.79
CA ILE A 423 39.29 31.09 42.77
C ILE A 423 40.63 30.41 42.46
N LEU A 424 40.85 30.10 41.18
CA LEU A 424 42.07 29.53 40.60
C LEU A 424 42.90 30.62 39.90
N GLY A 425 44.13 30.27 39.48
CA GLY A 425 44.96 31.13 38.63
C GLY A 425 45.97 32.00 39.39
N LEU A 426 46.06 31.83 40.71
CA LEU A 426 47.12 32.40 41.53
C LEU A 426 48.29 31.41 41.59
N CYS A 427 49.52 31.91 41.62
CA CYS A 427 50.67 31.03 41.82
C CYS A 427 50.68 30.48 43.26
N ARG A 428 51.37 29.34 43.42
CA ARG A 428 51.44 28.58 44.69
C ARG A 428 51.84 29.42 45.89
N GLU A 429 52.75 30.38 45.70
CA GLU A 429 53.29 31.24 46.77
C GLU A 429 52.28 32.29 47.25
N HIS A 430 51.30 32.65 46.41
CA HIS A 430 50.32 33.68 46.70
C HIS A 430 48.95 33.12 47.06
N SER A 431 48.66 31.86 46.77
CA SER A 431 47.34 31.27 47.07
C SER A 431 47.06 31.15 48.57
N SER A 432 48.08 30.98 49.42
CA SER A 432 47.92 30.96 50.88
C SER A 432 47.53 32.30 51.49
N ARG A 433 47.76 33.41 50.77
CA ARG A 433 47.39 34.77 51.21
C ARG A 433 45.92 35.08 50.95
N MET A 434 45.26 34.27 50.13
CA MET A 434 43.82 34.34 49.94
C MET A 434 43.19 33.49 51.03
N GLY A 435 42.70 34.12 52.09
CA GLY A 435 41.87 33.44 53.07
C GLY A 435 40.66 32.76 52.39
N PRO A 436 40.00 31.80 53.06
CA PRO A 436 38.75 31.24 52.55
C PRO A 436 37.82 32.40 52.21
N ILE A 437 37.32 32.40 50.98
CA ILE A 437 36.39 33.43 50.53
C ILE A 437 35.10 33.19 51.30
N ASP A 438 34.91 33.93 52.40
CA ASP A 438 33.66 33.95 53.12
C ASP A 438 32.65 34.73 52.26
N TRP A 439 31.95 34.03 51.37
CA TRP A 439 30.92 34.60 50.51
C TRP A 439 29.68 35.06 51.29
N LYS A 440 29.73 35.14 52.62
CA LYS A 440 28.82 35.93 53.47
C LYS A 440 28.82 37.44 53.16
N VAL A 441 29.19 37.85 51.95
CA VAL A 441 28.74 39.08 51.33
C VAL A 441 27.26 38.91 51.00
N SER A 442 26.45 39.11 52.04
CA SER A 442 25.20 39.86 52.05
C SER A 442 24.24 39.65 50.87
N SER A 443 23.05 39.16 51.22
CA SER A 443 21.76 39.18 50.52
C SER A 443 21.27 40.57 50.05
N VAL A 444 22.16 41.47 49.62
CA VAL A 444 21.85 42.86 49.24
C VAL A 444 21.47 43.01 47.75
N ILE A 445 21.50 41.95 46.94
CA ILE A 445 21.05 41.99 45.53
C ILE A 445 19.82 41.10 45.29
N GLN A 446 18.79 41.26 46.13
CA GLN A 446 17.41 40.79 45.85
C GLN A 446 16.41 41.95 45.67
N GLY A 447 16.91 43.16 45.42
CA GLY A 447 16.06 44.31 45.09
C GLY A 447 16.62 45.12 43.93
N GLN A 448 16.46 44.63 42.70
CA GLN A 448 16.25 45.44 41.49
C GLN A 448 15.76 44.56 40.33
#